data_AF-A0AAE0WWB6-F1
#
_entry.id   AF-A0AAE0WWB6-F1
#
_cell.length_a   1.000
_cell.length_b   1.000
_cell.length_c   1.000
_cell.angle_alpha   90.00
_cell.angle_beta   90.00
_cell.angle_gamma   90.00
#
_symmetry.space_group_name_H-M   'P 1'
#
loop_
_entity.id
_entity.type
_entity.pdbx_description
1 polymer ?
#
loop_
_entity_poly.entity_id
_entity_poly.type
_entity_poly.pdbx_seq_one_letter_code
_entity_poly.pdbx_strand_id
1 'polypeptide(L)'
;MAAYHKTMLISTHARGSDFHHCPRFPPPWPRDQAELTSQYSKNDYLRGEQIRVLYAVPELTTEDFGRLFQSQLSNDDSLCETMTPQLQNHVNGNGPYNQEVHRIVISDDACTHEAVTNDIVAEAVTFLHRDGILILENAIDPSHLDDLAGILTPEAEEIARDPKHHFNFGKETRNMDQAPPLIPRIMYKDIWANPFAVAICSAILGPNPVCHYANGNTALRATGRQPVHADIDKPHPMYPFAFAINIPLSDTNSENGSTEIWVGSHRDSNIDQHTAHGEDDAGLVIKPELLEERREHSPPIQPSTKKGSLMIRDIRLWHAGMPNRTDVPRIMLAFVIQPKWFDAPSRVILPRKTQSLVEKWRTETGLEYNAQWVDGDVNHKTINSSEVDFSTRNKRLLELEPLMHVPVH
;
A
#
# COMPACT_ATOMS: atom_id res chain seq x y z
N MET A 1 31.75 -26.28 39.77
CA MET A 1 32.66 -25.42 40.56
C MET A 1 33.58 -24.66 39.63
N ALA A 2 33.96 -23.43 40.00
CA ALA A 2 35.10 -22.65 39.50
C ALA A 2 35.25 -22.43 37.98
N ALA A 3 34.91 -21.21 37.54
CA ALA A 3 35.51 -20.59 36.36
C ALA A 3 36.93 -20.06 36.68
N TYR A 4 37.74 -19.75 35.67
CA TYR A 4 38.89 -18.85 35.83
C TYR A 4 39.10 -17.94 34.62
N HIS A 5 38.87 -16.64 34.82
CA HIS A 5 39.43 -15.56 34.00
C HIS A 5 40.95 -15.47 34.18
N LYS A 6 41.65 -14.90 33.20
CA LYS A 6 42.92 -14.20 33.48
C LYS A 6 43.15 -13.00 32.55
N THR A 7 42.91 -11.82 33.10
CA THR A 7 43.36 -10.52 32.58
C THR A 7 44.81 -10.29 33.03
N MET A 8 45.62 -9.57 32.23
CA MET A 8 46.82 -8.91 32.76
C MET A 8 47.09 -7.57 32.05
N LEU A 9 47.49 -6.57 32.83
CA LEU A 9 47.71 -5.20 32.37
C LEU A 9 49.16 -4.94 31.95
N ILE A 10 49.30 -4.06 30.95
CA ILE A 10 50.22 -2.92 30.82
C ILE A 10 51.66 -3.07 31.38
N SER A 11 52.63 -2.86 30.49
CA SER A 11 53.91 -2.23 30.83
C SER A 11 54.25 -1.15 29.80
N THR A 12 54.48 0.08 30.26
CA THR A 12 55.00 1.20 29.46
C THR A 12 56.52 1.21 29.45
N HIS A 13 57.17 1.65 28.36
CA HIS A 13 58.35 2.53 28.40
C HIS A 13 58.63 3.08 26.98
N ALA A 14 59.12 4.32 26.90
CA ALA A 14 59.37 5.03 25.64
C ALA A 14 60.83 5.45 25.48
N ARG A 15 61.33 5.44 24.23
CA ARG A 15 62.26 6.43 23.62
C ARG A 15 62.76 5.95 22.24
N GLY A 16 63.03 6.89 21.34
CA GLY A 16 63.76 6.65 20.08
C GLY A 16 63.11 7.30 18.86
N SER A 17 63.66 8.42 18.41
CA SER A 17 63.26 9.13 17.19
C SER A 17 63.83 8.46 15.93
N ASP A 18 63.16 8.63 14.79
CA ASP A 18 63.71 9.40 13.66
C ASP A 18 62.60 9.86 12.70
N PHE A 19 62.76 11.07 12.15
CA PHE A 19 61.83 11.76 11.26
C PHE A 19 62.51 12.01 9.91
N HIS A 20 61.79 11.94 8.78
CA HIS A 20 61.91 12.93 7.70
C HIS A 20 60.76 12.85 6.65
N HIS A 21 60.15 14.01 6.36
CA HIS A 21 59.33 14.41 5.19
C HIS A 21 58.02 13.61 4.86
N CYS A 22 56.82 14.21 4.82
CA CYS A 22 56.39 15.37 4.01
C CYS A 22 55.20 16.18 4.64
N PRO A 23 54.68 17.28 4.03
CA PRO A 23 54.08 18.41 4.76
C PRO A 23 52.53 18.57 4.71
N ARG A 24 52.01 19.58 5.43
CA ARG A 24 50.61 20.08 5.41
C ARG A 24 50.43 21.18 4.32
N PHE A 25 49.33 21.91 4.08
CA PHE A 25 48.04 22.28 4.74
C PHE A 25 47.13 22.88 3.61
N PRO A 26 46.03 23.66 3.82
CA PRO A 26 44.80 23.55 4.63
C PRO A 26 43.50 23.62 3.74
N PRO A 27 42.26 23.62 4.28
CA PRO A 27 41.03 23.90 3.49
C PRO A 27 40.67 25.40 3.43
N PRO A 28 40.01 25.89 2.36
CA PRO A 28 38.72 26.59 2.55
C PRO A 28 37.75 26.55 1.33
N TRP A 29 36.43 26.69 1.57
CA TRP A 29 35.48 27.37 0.65
C TRP A 29 34.40 28.11 1.47
N PRO A 30 33.80 29.22 0.96
CA PRO A 30 33.16 30.24 1.79
C PRO A 30 31.62 30.21 1.78
N ARG A 31 31.03 31.04 2.66
CA ARG A 31 29.62 31.44 2.61
C ARG A 31 29.49 32.71 1.77
N ASP A 32 28.39 32.83 1.02
CA ASP A 32 27.81 34.11 0.62
C ASP A 32 26.27 34.04 0.72
N GLN A 33 25.65 35.13 1.16
CA GLN A 33 24.20 35.33 1.12
C GLN A 33 23.86 36.33 0.00
N ALA A 34 22.70 36.16 -0.63
CA ALA A 34 22.04 37.22 -1.39
C ALA A 34 20.53 37.19 -1.10
N GLU A 35 19.94 38.36 -0.94
CA GLU A 35 18.59 38.57 -0.42
C GLU A 35 17.52 38.51 -1.51
N LEU A 36 16.27 38.26 -1.11
CA LEU A 36 15.14 39.11 -1.50
C LEU A 36 13.95 38.93 -0.53
N THR A 37 13.42 40.08 -0.08
CA THR A 37 12.30 40.26 0.87
C THR A 37 10.95 40.20 0.13
N SER A 38 9.72 40.24 0.68
CA SER A 38 9.10 40.59 1.98
C SER A 38 7.75 39.81 2.07
N GLN A 39 6.93 39.74 3.13
CA GLN A 39 6.32 40.77 3.98
C GLN A 39 5.76 40.14 5.28
N TYR A 40 5.84 40.83 6.43
CA TYR A 40 4.71 41.28 7.27
C TYR A 40 5.14 41.74 8.68
N SER A 41 5.16 43.07 8.86
CA SER A 41 4.75 43.84 10.05
C SER A 41 5.09 43.35 11.48
N LYS A 42 5.99 44.08 12.16
CA LYS A 42 5.60 44.99 13.28
C LYS A 42 6.75 45.94 13.67
N ASN A 43 6.41 47.20 13.94
CA ASN A 43 7.37 48.27 14.23
C ASN A 43 7.86 48.28 15.70
N ASP A 44 9.16 48.47 15.86
CA ASP A 44 9.89 49.39 16.76
C ASP A 44 9.17 50.00 17.99
N TYR A 45 9.81 49.95 19.18
CA TYR A 45 10.86 50.93 19.53
C TYR A 45 11.63 50.59 20.83
N LEU A 46 12.96 50.59 20.72
CA LEU A 46 14.03 50.81 21.71
C LEU A 46 13.72 50.80 23.23
N ARG A 47 14.49 49.99 23.96
CA ARG A 47 15.49 50.46 24.96
C ARG A 47 16.54 49.37 25.19
N GLY A 48 17.81 49.77 25.31
CA GLY A 48 18.92 48.84 25.42
C GLY A 48 19.25 48.46 26.85
N GLU A 49 19.11 47.19 27.18
CA GLU A 49 19.88 46.51 28.23
C GLU A 49 20.30 45.12 27.72
N GLN A 50 21.60 44.81 27.76
CA GLN A 50 22.07 43.44 27.49
C GLN A 50 21.83 42.57 28.72
N ILE A 51 20.66 41.92 28.79
CA ILE A 51 20.47 40.80 29.73
C ILE A 51 21.19 39.58 29.15
N ARG A 52 22.42 39.33 29.62
CA ARG A 52 23.08 38.03 29.44
C ARG A 52 22.39 36.99 30.34
N VAL A 53 21.43 36.26 29.80
CA VAL A 53 20.96 35.02 30.44
C VAL A 53 22.00 33.93 30.16
N LEU A 54 22.88 33.69 31.13
CA LEU A 54 23.76 32.52 31.14
C LEU A 54 22.94 31.30 31.54
N TYR A 55 22.51 30.50 30.55
CA TYR A 55 22.08 29.13 30.82
C TYR A 55 23.32 28.28 31.08
N ALA A 56 23.57 27.99 32.36
CA ALA A 56 24.49 26.92 32.74
C ALA A 56 23.82 25.57 32.43
N VAL A 57 24.20 24.96 31.32
CA VAL A 57 23.85 23.57 31.01
C VAL A 57 24.77 22.68 31.85
N PRO A 58 24.27 21.80 32.74
CA PRO A 58 25.12 20.82 33.39
C PRO A 58 25.68 19.85 32.35
N GLU A 59 26.97 19.51 32.45
CA GLU A 59 27.52 18.38 31.70
C GLU A 59 26.89 17.08 32.23
N LEU A 60 25.83 16.62 31.57
CA LEU A 60 25.21 15.34 31.87
C LEU A 60 26.17 14.22 31.47
N THR A 61 26.45 13.33 32.41
CA THR A 61 27.31 12.17 32.20
C THR A 61 26.53 11.04 31.48
N THR A 62 27.26 10.05 30.97
CA THR A 62 26.65 8.84 30.40
C THR A 62 25.82 8.05 31.43
N GLU A 63 26.09 8.18 32.73
CA GLU A 63 25.24 7.60 33.78
C GLU A 63 23.90 8.35 33.94
N ASP A 64 23.88 9.67 33.76
CA ASP A 64 22.66 10.48 33.86
C ASP A 64 21.68 10.13 32.73
N PHE A 65 22.19 9.93 31.51
CA PHE A 65 21.43 9.38 30.39
C PHE A 65 20.89 7.97 30.72
N GLY A 66 21.70 7.10 31.33
CA GLY A 66 21.29 5.76 31.73
C GLY A 66 20.12 5.75 32.71
N ARG A 67 20.10 6.67 33.69
CA ARG A 67 19.00 6.79 34.67
C ARG A 67 17.73 7.40 34.05
N LEU A 68 17.86 8.39 33.17
CA LEU A 68 16.73 8.93 32.40
C LEU A 68 16.07 7.85 31.53
N PHE A 69 16.87 7.01 30.85
CA PHE A 69 16.34 5.90 30.06
C PHE A 69 15.71 4.79 30.93
N GLN A 70 16.32 4.42 32.06
CA GLN A 70 15.76 3.40 32.95
C GLN A 70 14.48 3.86 33.66
N SER A 71 14.33 5.15 33.97
CA SER A 71 13.10 5.70 34.57
C SER A 71 11.92 5.81 33.59
N GLN A 72 12.16 5.70 32.28
CA GLN A 72 11.10 5.56 31.26
C GLN A 72 10.84 4.10 30.84
N LEU A 73 11.66 3.15 31.30
CA LEU A 73 11.55 1.72 30.95
C LEU A 73 11.21 0.83 32.15
N SER A 74 10.84 1.41 33.30
CA SER A 74 10.43 0.65 34.47
C SER A 74 8.99 0.12 34.34
N ASN A 75 8.84 -1.06 33.73
CA ASN A 75 7.67 -1.95 33.74
C ASN A 75 6.31 -1.24 33.68
N ASP A 76 5.96 -0.73 32.50
CA ASP A 76 4.66 -0.13 32.26
C ASP A 76 3.69 -1.14 31.62
N ASP A 77 3.20 -2.09 32.41
CA ASP A 77 2.15 -3.05 32.01
C ASP A 77 0.85 -2.33 31.58
N SER A 78 0.69 -1.04 31.91
CA SER A 78 -0.45 -0.19 31.51
C SER A 78 -0.52 0.08 30.00
N LEU A 79 0.59 -0.07 29.26
CA LEU A 79 0.56 0.06 27.80
C LEU A 79 -0.28 -1.06 27.14
N CYS A 80 -0.39 -2.24 27.74
CA CYS A 80 -1.31 -3.27 27.27
C CYS A 80 -2.78 -2.95 27.63
N GLU A 81 -3.03 -2.24 28.73
CA GLU A 81 -4.38 -1.82 29.16
C GLU A 81 -4.98 -0.70 28.29
N THR A 82 -4.13 0.04 27.56
CA THR A 82 -4.56 1.15 26.66
C THR A 82 -4.73 0.73 25.20
N MET A 83 -4.38 -0.50 24.83
CA MET A 83 -4.64 -1.02 23.48
C MET A 83 -6.15 -1.30 23.29
N THR A 84 -6.68 -1.00 22.09
CA THR A 84 -8.06 -1.40 21.76
C THR A 84 -8.20 -2.93 21.77
N PRO A 85 -9.39 -3.50 22.04
CA PRO A 85 -9.60 -4.95 22.01
C PRO A 85 -9.18 -5.61 20.69
N GLN A 86 -9.31 -4.88 19.57
CA GLN A 86 -8.84 -5.30 18.24
C GLN A 86 -7.30 -5.41 18.20
N LEU A 87 -6.57 -4.46 18.79
CA LEU A 87 -5.11 -4.52 18.88
C LEU A 87 -4.63 -5.61 19.86
N GLN A 88 -5.35 -5.86 20.95
CA GLN A 88 -5.01 -6.92 21.90
C GLN A 88 -5.07 -8.33 21.27
N ASN A 89 -6.03 -8.59 20.36
CA ASN A 89 -6.06 -9.83 19.59
C ASN A 89 -4.81 -10.00 18.70
N HIS A 90 -4.24 -8.91 18.20
CA HIS A 90 -3.10 -8.91 17.28
C HIS A 90 -1.73 -9.13 17.95
N VAL A 91 -1.64 -9.04 19.28
CA VAL A 91 -0.39 -9.24 20.04
C VAL A 91 -0.27 -10.68 20.58
N ASN A 92 -1.39 -11.40 20.68
CA ASN A 92 -1.48 -12.69 21.40
C ASN A 92 -1.47 -13.94 20.50
N GLY A 93 -1.22 -13.79 19.19
CA GLY A 93 -1.08 -14.91 18.26
C GLY A 93 0.29 -15.60 18.37
N ASN A 94 0.31 -16.92 18.57
CA ASN A 94 1.55 -17.74 18.55
C ASN A 94 2.11 -17.96 17.12
N GLY A 95 1.60 -17.25 16.11
CA GLY A 95 2.06 -17.31 14.71
C GLY A 95 2.45 -15.92 14.21
N PRO A 96 3.26 -15.80 13.14
CA PRO A 96 3.79 -14.52 12.68
C PRO A 96 2.74 -13.55 12.12
N TYR A 97 1.54 -14.04 11.77
CA TYR A 97 0.40 -13.26 11.31
C TYR A 97 -0.88 -13.80 11.95
N ASN A 98 -1.79 -12.92 12.35
CA ASN A 98 -2.95 -13.27 13.20
C ASN A 98 -4.16 -13.86 12.44
N GLN A 99 -4.02 -14.15 11.15
CA GLN A 99 -5.09 -14.70 10.29
C GLN A 99 -6.41 -13.91 10.35
N GLU A 100 -6.28 -12.60 10.49
CA GLU A 100 -7.35 -11.62 10.41
C GLU A 100 -6.89 -10.47 9.52
N VAL A 101 -7.81 -9.88 8.74
CA VAL A 101 -7.55 -8.62 8.02
C VAL A 101 -7.99 -7.48 8.93
N HIS A 102 -7.06 -6.61 9.28
CA HIS A 102 -7.35 -5.45 10.13
C HIS A 102 -8.34 -4.49 9.47
N ARG A 103 -9.11 -3.80 10.32
CA ARG A 103 -10.23 -2.92 9.93
C ARG A 103 -10.10 -1.59 10.64
N ILE A 104 -10.18 -0.51 9.86
CA ILE A 104 -10.40 0.84 10.40
C ILE A 104 -11.82 1.25 10.00
N VAL A 105 -12.65 1.58 10.99
CA VAL A 105 -14.00 2.11 10.75
C VAL A 105 -13.91 3.62 10.65
N ILE A 106 -14.21 4.18 9.48
CA ILE A 106 -14.31 5.63 9.29
C ILE A 106 -15.61 6.10 9.95
N SER A 107 -15.53 7.11 10.82
CA SER A 107 -16.73 7.68 11.45
C SER A 107 -17.57 8.46 10.44
N ASP A 108 -18.88 8.54 10.65
CA ASP A 108 -19.78 9.30 9.75
C ASP A 108 -19.35 10.76 9.59
N ASP A 109 -18.85 11.37 10.67
CA ASP A 109 -18.30 12.73 10.67
C ASP A 109 -17.03 12.84 9.80
N ALA A 110 -16.10 11.89 9.94
CA ALA A 110 -14.89 11.85 9.12
C ALA A 110 -15.22 11.58 7.65
N CYS A 111 -16.16 10.67 7.36
CA CYS A 111 -16.62 10.39 6.00
C CYS A 111 -17.29 11.62 5.36
N THR A 112 -18.17 12.30 6.10
CA THR A 112 -18.91 13.50 5.63
C THR A 112 -17.99 14.69 5.35
N HIS A 113 -16.96 14.88 6.19
CA HIS A 113 -16.03 16.01 6.09
C HIS A 113 -14.69 15.67 5.42
N GLU A 114 -14.52 14.44 4.91
CA GLU A 114 -13.28 13.91 4.35
C GLU A 114 -12.06 14.06 5.29
N ALA A 115 -12.31 13.96 6.61
CA ALA A 115 -11.34 14.29 7.65
C ALA A 115 -10.33 13.15 7.89
N VAL A 116 -9.32 13.07 7.03
CA VAL A 116 -8.19 12.14 7.21
C VAL A 116 -7.30 12.62 8.36
N THR A 117 -7.18 11.80 9.42
CA THR A 117 -6.28 12.09 10.56
C THR A 117 -4.94 11.38 10.42
N ASN A 118 -3.90 11.90 11.08
CA ASN A 118 -2.59 11.24 11.16
C ASN A 118 -2.69 9.86 11.84
N ASP A 119 -3.64 9.66 12.76
CA ASP A 119 -3.82 8.40 13.47
C ASP A 119 -4.35 7.31 12.52
N ILE A 120 -5.36 7.63 11.69
CA ILE A 120 -5.86 6.73 10.63
C ILE A 120 -4.72 6.35 9.68
N VAL A 121 -3.90 7.32 9.26
CA VAL A 121 -2.76 7.06 8.36
C VAL A 121 -1.70 6.19 9.04
N ALA A 122 -1.33 6.48 10.29
CA ALA A 122 -0.31 5.73 11.02
C ALA A 122 -0.73 4.28 11.27
N GLU A 123 -1.99 4.05 11.64
CA GLU A 123 -2.57 2.73 11.80
C GLU A 123 -2.59 2.00 10.45
N ALA A 124 -3.17 2.60 9.41
CA ALA A 124 -3.27 2.00 8.08
C ALA A 124 -1.90 1.61 7.49
N VAL A 125 -0.92 2.50 7.56
CA VAL A 125 0.45 2.25 7.09
C VAL A 125 1.12 1.11 7.86
N THR A 126 0.88 1.01 9.17
CA THR A 126 1.42 -0.08 10.01
C THR A 126 0.89 -1.44 9.55
N PHE A 127 -0.43 -1.57 9.39
CA PHE A 127 -1.03 -2.83 8.96
C PHE A 127 -0.72 -3.18 7.50
N LEU A 128 -0.63 -2.20 6.59
CA LEU A 128 -0.18 -2.47 5.21
C LEU A 128 1.26 -2.99 5.15
N HIS A 129 2.18 -2.50 5.99
CA HIS A 129 3.54 -3.05 6.07
C HIS A 129 3.61 -4.43 6.75
N ARG A 130 2.73 -4.70 7.72
CA ARG A 130 2.69 -5.98 8.45
C ARG A 130 2.02 -7.09 7.62
N ASP A 131 0.84 -6.80 7.09
CA ASP A 131 -0.13 -7.77 6.56
C ASP A 131 -0.33 -7.69 5.05
N GLY A 132 0.00 -6.54 4.44
CA GLY A 132 -0.17 -6.31 2.99
C GLY A 132 -1.60 -6.02 2.57
N ILE A 133 -2.53 -5.97 3.52
CA ILE A 133 -3.94 -5.68 3.28
C ILE A 133 -4.54 -4.93 4.48
N LEU A 134 -5.50 -4.06 4.19
CA LEU A 134 -6.32 -3.34 5.16
C LEU A 134 -7.74 -3.19 4.61
N ILE A 135 -8.75 -3.25 5.48
CA ILE A 135 -10.13 -2.83 5.16
C ILE A 135 -10.38 -1.46 5.79
N LEU A 136 -10.88 -0.51 5.01
CA LEU A 136 -11.55 0.69 5.52
C LEU A 136 -13.05 0.46 5.44
N GLU A 137 -13.74 0.46 6.56
CA GLU A 137 -15.21 0.37 6.62
C GLU A 137 -15.83 1.76 6.66
N ASN A 138 -17.02 1.92 6.06
CA ASN A 138 -17.76 3.20 5.99
C ASN A 138 -16.95 4.33 5.30
N ALA A 139 -16.17 3.98 4.28
CA ALA A 139 -15.27 4.89 3.57
C ALA A 139 -15.87 5.46 2.26
N ILE A 140 -17.04 4.96 1.84
CA ILE A 140 -17.73 5.28 0.58
C ILE A 140 -19.24 5.33 0.86
N ASP A 141 -19.95 6.31 0.30
CA ASP A 141 -21.41 6.39 0.42
C ASP A 141 -22.06 5.16 -0.25
N PRO A 142 -22.86 4.35 0.47
CA PRO A 142 -23.50 3.16 -0.09
C PRO A 142 -24.43 3.43 -1.28
N SER A 143 -24.94 4.65 -1.45
CA SER A 143 -25.81 5.05 -2.56
C SER A 143 -25.03 5.27 -3.87
N HIS A 144 -23.79 5.77 -3.79
CA HIS A 144 -22.88 5.84 -4.94
C HIS A 144 -22.59 4.44 -5.50
N LEU A 145 -22.48 3.44 -4.62
CA LEU A 145 -22.30 2.04 -5.02
C LEU A 145 -23.58 1.43 -5.62
N ASP A 146 -24.77 1.83 -5.15
CA ASP A 146 -26.06 1.38 -5.72
C ASP A 146 -26.27 1.90 -7.16
N ASP A 147 -25.90 3.14 -7.46
CA ASP A 147 -25.93 3.69 -8.82
C ASP A 147 -25.08 2.89 -9.81
N LEU A 148 -23.89 2.45 -9.37
CA LEU A 148 -23.01 1.62 -10.19
C LEU A 148 -23.54 0.19 -10.30
N ALA A 149 -24.04 -0.40 -9.20
CA ALA A 149 -24.62 -1.74 -9.19
C ALA A 149 -25.86 -1.85 -10.10
N GLY A 150 -26.69 -0.79 -10.15
CA GLY A 150 -27.87 -0.71 -11.02
C GLY A 150 -27.55 -0.71 -12.52
N ILE A 151 -26.32 -0.34 -12.90
CA ILE A 151 -25.82 -0.47 -14.28
C ILE A 151 -25.10 -1.81 -14.46
N LEU A 152 -24.15 -2.13 -13.59
CA LEU A 152 -23.22 -3.23 -13.81
C LEU A 152 -23.84 -4.61 -13.56
N THR A 153 -24.86 -4.75 -12.70
CA THR A 153 -25.48 -6.06 -12.44
C THR A 153 -26.26 -6.59 -13.65
N PRO A 154 -27.16 -5.83 -14.30
CA PRO A 154 -27.81 -6.28 -15.54
C PRO A 154 -26.83 -6.57 -16.68
N GLU A 155 -25.72 -5.83 -16.75
CA GLU A 155 -24.65 -6.07 -17.73
C GLU A 155 -23.88 -7.36 -17.43
N ALA A 156 -23.63 -7.67 -16.16
CA ALA A 156 -23.02 -8.92 -15.75
C ALA A 156 -23.91 -10.12 -16.10
N GLU A 157 -25.22 -10.00 -15.91
CA GLU A 157 -26.21 -11.01 -16.32
C GLU A 157 -26.36 -11.14 -17.85
N GLU A 158 -26.10 -10.08 -18.62
CA GLU A 158 -25.96 -10.11 -20.08
C GLU A 158 -24.73 -10.93 -20.48
N ILE A 159 -23.56 -10.61 -19.94
CA ILE A 159 -22.30 -11.29 -20.23
C ILE A 159 -22.36 -12.77 -19.79
N ALA A 160 -22.99 -13.06 -18.64
CA ALA A 160 -23.16 -14.41 -18.12
C ALA A 160 -23.89 -15.40 -19.07
N ARG A 161 -24.62 -14.87 -20.07
CA ARG A 161 -25.34 -15.61 -21.11
C ARG A 161 -24.52 -15.84 -22.39
N ASP A 162 -23.36 -15.20 -22.56
CA ASP A 162 -22.49 -15.45 -23.71
C ASP A 162 -21.55 -16.65 -23.46
N PRO A 163 -21.71 -17.78 -24.17
CA PRO A 163 -20.85 -18.96 -24.02
C PRO A 163 -19.41 -18.77 -24.55
N LYS A 164 -19.14 -17.65 -25.24
CA LYS A 164 -17.82 -17.28 -25.78
C LYS A 164 -17.04 -16.30 -24.91
N HIS A 165 -17.62 -15.79 -23.82
CA HIS A 165 -16.93 -14.83 -22.98
C HIS A 165 -15.66 -15.42 -22.35
N HIS A 166 -14.65 -14.57 -22.16
CA HIS A 166 -13.40 -14.91 -21.49
C HIS A 166 -13.59 -14.91 -19.97
N PHE A 167 -12.99 -15.86 -19.27
CA PHE A 167 -13.03 -15.92 -17.80
C PHE A 167 -11.62 -16.06 -17.24
N ASN A 168 -11.31 -15.25 -16.24
CA ASN A 168 -9.97 -15.10 -15.67
C ASN A 168 -9.58 -16.40 -14.94
N PHE A 169 -8.49 -17.01 -15.41
CA PHE A 169 -8.04 -18.38 -15.06
C PHE A 169 -9.02 -19.51 -15.45
N GLY A 170 -9.80 -19.32 -16.52
CA GLY A 170 -10.57 -20.39 -17.18
C GLY A 170 -12.07 -20.41 -16.85
N LYS A 171 -12.83 -21.15 -17.68
CA LYS A 171 -14.30 -21.09 -17.70
C LYS A 171 -14.99 -21.52 -16.40
N GLU A 172 -14.35 -22.37 -15.60
CA GLU A 172 -14.92 -22.88 -14.35
C GLU A 172 -14.96 -21.83 -13.22
N THR A 173 -14.10 -20.80 -13.29
CA THR A 173 -14.04 -19.73 -12.28
C THR A 173 -15.21 -18.75 -12.42
N ARG A 174 -15.68 -18.56 -13.66
CA ARG A 174 -16.68 -17.57 -14.08
C ARG A 174 -16.45 -16.17 -13.49
N ASN A 175 -15.19 -15.82 -13.24
CA ASN A 175 -14.74 -14.48 -12.88
C ASN A 175 -14.34 -13.73 -14.15
N MET A 176 -14.81 -12.51 -14.35
CA MET A 176 -14.59 -11.73 -15.58
C MET A 176 -14.25 -10.28 -15.26
N ASP A 177 -13.61 -9.60 -16.20
CA ASP A 177 -13.39 -8.15 -16.12
C ASP A 177 -14.70 -7.40 -16.34
N GLN A 178 -14.90 -6.33 -15.58
CA GLN A 178 -16.02 -5.41 -15.77
C GLN A 178 -15.67 -4.01 -15.26
N ALA A 179 -15.36 -3.10 -16.19
CA ALA A 179 -14.91 -1.75 -15.87
C ALA A 179 -16.05 -0.85 -15.35
N PRO A 180 -15.77 0.13 -14.48
CA PRO A 180 -16.78 1.07 -14.00
C PRO A 180 -17.31 1.98 -15.12
N PRO A 181 -18.59 2.42 -15.07
CA PRO A 181 -19.16 3.29 -16.10
C PRO A 181 -18.49 4.67 -16.15
N LEU A 182 -18.07 5.10 -17.35
CA LEU A 182 -17.35 6.37 -17.57
C LEU A 182 -18.31 7.56 -17.82
N ILE A 183 -19.31 7.68 -16.94
CA ILE A 183 -20.38 8.66 -17.02
C ILE A 183 -20.16 9.73 -15.94
N PRO A 184 -19.84 11.00 -16.29
CA PRO A 184 -19.36 12.00 -15.33
C PRO A 184 -20.21 12.21 -14.06
N ARG A 185 -21.54 12.03 -14.15
CA ARG A 185 -22.47 12.26 -13.02
C ARG A 185 -22.44 11.17 -11.94
N ILE A 186 -21.91 9.98 -12.26
CA ILE A 186 -21.77 8.83 -11.34
C ILE A 186 -20.31 8.41 -11.16
N MET A 187 -19.36 9.19 -11.66
CA MET A 187 -17.96 9.03 -11.31
C MET A 187 -17.74 9.77 -9.98
N TYR A 188 -18.03 9.08 -8.88
CA TYR A 188 -17.98 9.65 -7.53
C TYR A 188 -16.55 9.71 -6.99
N LYS A 189 -16.22 10.78 -6.24
CA LYS A 189 -14.85 11.03 -5.73
C LYS A 189 -14.43 9.98 -4.71
N ASP A 190 -15.31 9.60 -3.80
CA ASP A 190 -15.10 8.54 -2.82
C ASP A 190 -14.85 7.15 -3.46
N ILE A 191 -15.18 6.96 -4.74
CA ILE A 191 -14.82 5.77 -5.52
C ILE A 191 -13.51 5.99 -6.31
N TRP A 192 -13.43 7.04 -7.12
CA TRP A 192 -12.33 7.26 -8.09
C TRP A 192 -11.08 7.92 -7.50
N ALA A 193 -11.19 8.60 -6.36
CA ALA A 193 -10.11 9.30 -5.69
C ALA A 193 -10.40 9.40 -4.19
N ASN A 194 -10.69 8.25 -3.55
CA ASN A 194 -11.10 8.20 -2.15
C ASN A 194 -10.07 8.92 -1.24
N PRO A 195 -10.46 9.99 -0.50
CA PRO A 195 -9.50 10.79 0.26
C PRO A 195 -8.66 9.98 1.27
N PHE A 196 -9.27 9.01 1.97
CA PHE A 196 -8.58 8.13 2.91
C PHE A 196 -7.58 7.23 2.19
N ALA A 197 -8.01 6.52 1.15
CA ALA A 197 -7.13 5.63 0.40
C ALA A 197 -5.98 6.39 -0.28
N VAL A 198 -6.24 7.58 -0.85
CA VAL A 198 -5.21 8.41 -1.49
C VAL A 198 -4.22 8.95 -0.47
N ALA A 199 -4.65 9.39 0.71
CA ALA A 199 -3.75 9.84 1.77
C ALA A 199 -2.86 8.70 2.31
N ILE A 200 -3.43 7.51 2.55
CA ILE A 200 -2.70 6.32 2.97
C ILE A 200 -1.68 5.90 1.91
N CYS A 201 -2.09 5.83 0.64
CA CYS A 201 -1.17 5.56 -0.48
C CYS A 201 -0.08 6.62 -0.59
N SER A 202 -0.40 7.91 -0.40
CA SER A 202 0.57 9.00 -0.48
C SER A 202 1.63 8.95 0.63
N ALA A 203 1.27 8.43 1.81
CA ALA A 203 2.21 8.23 2.92
C ALA A 203 3.26 7.15 2.64
N ILE A 204 2.98 6.19 1.75
CA ILE A 204 3.88 5.07 1.40
C ILE A 204 4.56 5.30 0.04
N LEU A 205 3.80 5.73 -0.96
CA LEU A 205 4.23 5.88 -2.36
C LEU A 205 4.75 7.30 -2.68
N GLY A 206 4.64 8.24 -1.74
CA GLY A 206 5.01 9.63 -1.91
C GLY A 206 3.85 10.53 -2.38
N PRO A 207 4.03 11.86 -2.33
CA PRO A 207 2.93 12.83 -2.20
C PRO A 207 2.04 13.05 -3.43
N ASN A 208 2.36 12.44 -4.58
CA ASN A 208 1.57 12.54 -5.81
C ASN A 208 1.58 11.16 -6.48
N PRO A 209 0.86 10.17 -5.93
CA PRO A 209 0.79 8.84 -6.52
C PRO A 209 -0.06 8.87 -7.79
N VAL A 210 0.11 7.87 -8.65
CA VAL A 210 -0.50 7.80 -9.98
C VAL A 210 -1.35 6.54 -10.10
N CYS A 211 -2.60 6.69 -10.51
CA CYS A 211 -3.49 5.60 -10.89
C CYS A 211 -3.19 5.17 -12.34
N HIS A 212 -2.86 3.89 -12.51
CA HIS A 212 -2.46 3.28 -13.79
C HIS A 212 -3.47 2.27 -14.33
N TYR A 213 -4.40 1.82 -13.49
CA TYR A 213 -5.44 0.84 -13.81
C TYR A 213 -6.74 1.27 -13.14
N ALA A 214 -7.86 1.21 -13.87
CA ALA A 214 -9.21 1.35 -13.32
C ALA A 214 -10.14 0.42 -14.10
N ASN A 215 -10.56 -0.66 -13.44
CA ASN A 215 -11.43 -1.70 -14.00
C ASN A 215 -12.24 -2.30 -12.85
N GLY A 216 -12.70 -3.53 -12.98
CA GLY A 216 -13.29 -4.32 -11.91
C GLY A 216 -13.30 -5.80 -12.27
N ASN A 217 -13.63 -6.64 -11.30
CA ASN A 217 -13.84 -8.07 -11.50
C ASN A 217 -15.22 -8.47 -10.99
N THR A 218 -15.91 -9.30 -11.76
CA THR A 218 -17.25 -9.80 -11.42
C THR A 218 -17.25 -11.32 -11.35
N ALA A 219 -17.55 -11.86 -10.17
CA ALA A 219 -17.73 -13.30 -9.95
C ALA A 219 -19.21 -13.65 -10.15
N LEU A 220 -19.49 -14.33 -11.25
CA LEU A 220 -20.77 -14.96 -11.51
C LEU A 220 -20.87 -16.27 -10.70
N ARG A 221 -22.09 -16.83 -10.58
CA ARG A 221 -22.28 -18.17 -9.98
C ARG A 221 -21.28 -19.18 -10.57
N ALA A 222 -20.49 -19.82 -9.72
CA ALA A 222 -19.42 -20.73 -10.10
C ALA A 222 -19.20 -21.85 -9.08
N THR A 223 -18.40 -22.86 -9.47
CA THR A 223 -17.81 -23.85 -8.55
C THR A 223 -16.29 -23.84 -8.57
N GLY A 224 -15.67 -23.30 -9.62
CA GLY A 224 -14.21 -23.18 -9.73
C GLY A 224 -13.65 -22.07 -8.84
N ARG A 225 -12.49 -22.36 -8.24
CA ARG A 225 -11.62 -21.40 -7.55
C ARG A 225 -10.47 -21.06 -8.49
N GLN A 226 -10.05 -19.79 -8.52
CA GLN A 226 -8.83 -19.41 -9.23
C GLN A 226 -7.59 -20.04 -8.55
N PRO A 227 -6.47 -20.27 -9.26
CA PRO A 227 -5.20 -20.58 -8.62
C PRO A 227 -4.72 -19.40 -7.75
N VAL A 228 -3.80 -19.66 -6.82
CA VAL A 228 -3.21 -18.60 -6.00
C VAL A 228 -2.19 -17.83 -6.85
N HIS A 229 -2.29 -16.50 -6.86
CA HIS A 229 -1.45 -15.61 -7.65
C HIS A 229 -1.23 -14.27 -6.92
N ALA A 230 -0.26 -13.49 -7.37
CA ALA A 230 -0.20 -12.04 -7.15
C ALA A 230 -0.64 -11.33 -8.44
N ASP A 231 -0.98 -10.03 -8.37
CA ASP A 231 -1.36 -9.28 -9.60
C ASP A 231 -0.14 -8.84 -10.43
N ILE A 232 1.06 -8.93 -9.86
CA ILE A 232 2.33 -8.57 -10.52
C ILE A 232 2.99 -9.80 -11.13
N ASP A 233 3.19 -9.76 -12.46
CA ASP A 233 3.79 -10.84 -13.24
C ASP A 233 5.23 -10.52 -13.71
N LYS A 234 5.82 -9.43 -13.21
CA LYS A 234 7.17 -8.94 -13.57
C LYS A 234 8.13 -9.00 -12.37
N PRO A 235 9.46 -8.98 -12.61
CA PRO A 235 10.43 -8.57 -11.58
C PRO A 235 10.01 -7.23 -10.95
N HIS A 236 10.04 -7.15 -9.62
CA HIS A 236 9.46 -6.03 -8.88
C HIS A 236 10.20 -5.72 -7.57
N PRO A 237 10.12 -4.47 -7.06
CA PRO A 237 10.72 -4.12 -5.78
C PRO A 237 10.26 -5.00 -4.61
N MET A 238 11.22 -5.39 -3.76
CA MET A 238 10.98 -6.15 -2.52
C MET A 238 10.26 -5.33 -1.42
N TYR A 239 9.96 -4.06 -1.67
CA TYR A 239 9.22 -3.15 -0.79
C TYR A 239 7.92 -2.68 -1.46
N PRO A 240 6.91 -2.17 -0.71
CA PRO A 240 5.64 -1.74 -1.29
C PRO A 240 5.84 -0.66 -2.35
N PHE A 241 5.42 -0.95 -3.58
CA PHE A 241 5.55 -0.06 -4.74
C PHE A 241 4.24 0.10 -5.51
N ALA A 242 3.16 -0.57 -5.10
CA ALA A 242 1.85 -0.48 -5.74
C ALA A 242 0.77 -1.02 -4.80
N PHE A 243 -0.39 -0.37 -4.79
CA PHE A 243 -1.57 -0.82 -4.06
C PHE A 243 -2.78 -0.95 -5.00
N ALA A 244 -3.45 -2.09 -4.92
CA ALA A 244 -4.80 -2.29 -5.43
C ALA A 244 -5.81 -1.72 -4.42
N ILE A 245 -6.68 -0.83 -4.88
CA ILE A 245 -7.86 -0.37 -4.16
C ILE A 245 -9.05 -1.17 -4.69
N ASN A 246 -9.52 -2.12 -3.89
CA ASN A 246 -10.62 -3.01 -4.26
C ASN A 246 -11.92 -2.56 -3.57
N ILE A 247 -12.96 -2.25 -4.34
CA ILE A 247 -14.22 -1.67 -3.87
C ILE A 247 -15.39 -2.59 -4.24
N PRO A 248 -15.87 -3.44 -3.32
CA PRO A 248 -17.08 -4.24 -3.55
C PRO A 248 -18.34 -3.39 -3.63
N LEU A 249 -19.22 -3.68 -4.60
CA LEU A 249 -20.50 -2.98 -4.75
C LEU A 249 -21.61 -3.52 -3.82
N SER A 250 -21.30 -4.56 -3.05
CA SER A 250 -22.20 -5.24 -2.11
C SER A 250 -21.42 -5.76 -0.90
N ASP A 251 -22.13 -6.21 0.14
CA ASP A 251 -21.52 -7.06 1.17
C ASP A 251 -20.81 -8.26 0.51
N THR A 252 -19.64 -8.64 1.03
CA THR A 252 -18.91 -9.83 0.57
C THR A 252 -18.69 -10.81 1.71
N ASN A 253 -18.72 -12.11 1.40
CA ASN A 253 -18.47 -13.20 2.31
C ASN A 253 -18.07 -14.48 1.53
N SER A 254 -17.75 -15.56 2.25
CA SER A 254 -17.32 -16.84 1.64
C SER A 254 -18.44 -17.61 0.90
N GLU A 255 -19.70 -17.16 0.97
CA GLU A 255 -20.80 -17.68 0.17
C GLU A 255 -20.86 -17.00 -1.20
N ASN A 256 -20.74 -15.67 -1.27
CA ASN A 256 -20.77 -14.93 -2.53
C ASN A 256 -19.40 -14.72 -3.20
N GLY A 257 -18.35 -15.38 -2.69
CA GLY A 257 -17.04 -15.43 -3.33
C GLY A 257 -16.13 -14.25 -2.97
N SER A 258 -16.10 -13.85 -1.70
CA SER A 258 -15.03 -12.99 -1.16
C SER A 258 -13.66 -13.57 -1.49
N THR A 259 -12.74 -12.72 -1.96
CA THR A 259 -11.37 -13.11 -2.31
C THR A 259 -10.67 -13.84 -1.15
N GLU A 260 -9.99 -14.93 -1.45
CA GLU A 260 -9.10 -15.59 -0.51
C GLU A 260 -7.77 -14.84 -0.44
N ILE A 261 -7.28 -14.56 0.77
CA ILE A 261 -6.11 -13.72 1.05
C ILE A 261 -5.10 -14.50 1.90
N TRP A 262 -3.82 -14.41 1.52
CA TRP A 262 -2.70 -14.98 2.27
C TRP A 262 -1.96 -13.87 3.02
N VAL A 263 -2.48 -13.50 4.19
CA VAL A 263 -2.00 -12.36 5.00
C VAL A 263 -0.48 -12.40 5.16
N GLY A 264 0.17 -11.27 4.88
CA GLY A 264 1.62 -11.07 5.02
C GLY A 264 2.50 -11.64 3.91
N SER A 265 1.97 -12.19 2.81
CA SER A 265 2.81 -12.83 1.78
C SER A 265 3.55 -11.86 0.86
N HIS A 266 3.15 -10.58 0.86
CA HIS A 266 3.81 -9.50 0.14
C HIS A 266 5.23 -9.20 0.64
N ARG A 267 5.57 -9.58 1.88
CA ARG A 267 6.83 -9.20 2.54
C ARG A 267 8.06 -9.80 1.88
N ASP A 268 7.96 -11.07 1.51
CA ASP A 268 9.03 -11.84 0.88
C ASP A 268 8.73 -12.10 -0.62
N SER A 269 7.73 -11.39 -1.17
CA SER A 269 7.29 -11.55 -2.55
C SER A 269 8.37 -11.16 -3.55
N ASN A 270 8.59 -12.04 -4.51
CA ASN A 270 9.47 -11.82 -5.65
C ASN A 270 8.97 -12.64 -6.87
N ILE A 271 9.51 -12.37 -8.05
CA ILE A 271 9.09 -13.05 -9.27
C ILE A 271 9.47 -14.54 -9.29
N ASP A 272 10.54 -14.96 -8.60
CA ASP A 272 11.00 -16.36 -8.59
C ASP A 272 10.05 -17.30 -7.81
N GLN A 273 9.09 -16.77 -7.06
CA GLN A 273 8.02 -17.54 -6.42
C GLN A 273 6.91 -17.99 -7.39
N HIS A 274 6.91 -17.44 -8.61
CA HIS A 274 5.88 -17.69 -9.60
C HIS A 274 6.25 -18.84 -10.55
N THR A 275 5.23 -19.43 -11.17
CA THR A 275 5.34 -20.42 -12.25
C THR A 275 4.17 -20.27 -13.21
N ALA A 276 4.29 -20.84 -14.41
CA ALA A 276 3.25 -20.75 -15.45
C ALA A 276 2.01 -21.55 -15.06
N HIS A 277 0.82 -20.99 -15.35
CA HIS A 277 -0.45 -21.66 -15.14
C HIS A 277 -0.83 -22.54 -16.35
N GLY A 278 -0.51 -23.83 -16.27
CA GLY A 278 -0.77 -24.79 -17.35
C GLY A 278 0.23 -24.68 -18.50
N GLU A 279 -0.07 -25.33 -19.62
CA GLU A 279 0.85 -25.44 -20.78
C GLU A 279 0.78 -24.22 -21.74
N ASP A 280 -0.28 -23.42 -21.67
CA ASP A 280 -0.62 -22.35 -22.63
C ASP A 280 -0.37 -20.91 -22.10
N ASP A 281 0.58 -20.73 -21.17
CA ASP A 281 1.01 -19.42 -20.63
C ASP A 281 -0.16 -18.57 -20.05
N ALA A 282 -1.13 -19.23 -19.40
CA ALA A 282 -2.40 -18.64 -18.97
C ALA A 282 -2.30 -17.78 -17.69
N GLY A 283 -1.22 -17.01 -17.56
CA GLY A 283 -0.85 -16.21 -16.39
C GLY A 283 0.12 -16.92 -15.44
N LEU A 284 0.64 -16.15 -14.49
CA LEU A 284 1.52 -16.65 -13.43
C LEU A 284 0.75 -17.01 -12.16
N VAL A 285 1.19 -18.06 -11.49
CA VAL A 285 0.65 -18.56 -10.22
C VAL A 285 1.78 -18.85 -9.24
N ILE A 286 1.47 -18.85 -7.95
CA ILE A 286 2.46 -19.18 -6.91
C ILE A 286 2.76 -20.68 -6.94
N LYS A 287 4.05 -21.02 -6.86
CA LYS A 287 4.56 -22.41 -6.82
C LYS A 287 3.89 -23.24 -5.71
N PRO A 288 3.38 -24.46 -6.00
CA PRO A 288 2.66 -25.26 -5.02
C PRO A 288 3.41 -25.54 -3.72
N GLU A 289 4.72 -25.79 -3.78
CA GLU A 289 5.57 -26.03 -2.61
C GLU A 289 5.56 -24.85 -1.63
N LEU A 290 5.60 -23.61 -2.13
CA LEU A 290 5.54 -22.40 -1.31
C LEU A 290 4.14 -22.18 -0.68
N LEU A 291 3.09 -22.69 -1.33
CA LEU A 291 1.73 -22.63 -0.77
C LEU A 291 1.55 -23.60 0.39
N GLU A 292 2.17 -24.79 0.33
CA GLU A 292 2.14 -25.75 1.42
C GLU A 292 3.03 -25.32 2.59
N GLU A 293 4.27 -24.87 2.32
CA GLU A 293 5.14 -24.24 3.34
C GLU A 293 4.41 -23.09 4.05
N ARG A 294 3.73 -22.22 3.28
CA ARG A 294 2.98 -21.10 3.86
C ARG A 294 1.76 -21.56 4.67
N ARG A 295 1.09 -22.65 4.28
CA ARG A 295 -0.04 -23.22 5.03
C ARG A 295 0.33 -23.68 6.44
N GLU A 296 1.56 -24.14 6.65
CA GLU A 296 2.02 -24.59 7.97
C GLU A 296 2.10 -23.46 9.00
N HIS A 297 2.41 -22.23 8.57
CA HIS A 297 2.63 -21.08 9.47
C HIS A 297 1.62 -19.92 9.32
N SER A 298 0.93 -19.82 8.19
CA SER A 298 0.00 -18.73 7.86
C SER A 298 -0.98 -19.13 6.74
N PRO A 299 -1.95 -20.02 7.03
CA PRO A 299 -2.93 -20.48 6.05
C PRO A 299 -3.83 -19.33 5.54
N PRO A 300 -4.42 -19.46 4.35
CA PRO A 300 -5.26 -18.41 3.78
C PRO A 300 -6.59 -18.21 4.53
N ILE A 301 -7.15 -17.00 4.40
CA ILE A 301 -8.45 -16.60 4.95
C ILE A 301 -9.35 -15.98 3.87
N GLN A 302 -10.65 -15.88 4.15
CA GLN A 302 -11.62 -15.17 3.30
C GLN A 302 -12.32 -14.08 4.12
N PRO A 303 -11.82 -12.84 4.11
CA PRO A 303 -12.41 -11.74 4.87
C PRO A 303 -13.78 -11.37 4.28
N SER A 304 -14.75 -11.11 5.15
CA SER A 304 -16.02 -10.50 4.76
C SER A 304 -15.93 -8.97 4.80
N THR A 305 -16.64 -8.27 3.91
CA THR A 305 -16.73 -6.80 3.90
C THR A 305 -18.18 -6.34 3.86
N LYS A 306 -18.43 -5.08 4.26
CA LYS A 306 -19.74 -4.42 4.10
C LYS A 306 -19.76 -3.54 2.86
N LYS A 307 -20.94 -3.33 2.27
CA LYS A 307 -21.12 -2.28 1.25
C LYS A 307 -20.74 -0.93 1.86
N GLY A 308 -19.98 -0.12 1.13
CA GLY A 308 -19.37 1.12 1.64
C GLY A 308 -17.96 0.93 2.21
N SER A 309 -17.46 -0.31 2.31
CA SER A 309 -16.05 -0.59 2.60
C SER A 309 -15.19 -0.58 1.33
N LEU A 310 -13.90 -0.27 1.49
CA LEU A 310 -12.86 -0.55 0.50
C LEU A 310 -11.71 -1.36 1.12
N MET A 311 -10.99 -2.10 0.29
CA MET A 311 -9.76 -2.81 0.65
C MET A 311 -8.57 -2.11 -0.01
N ILE A 312 -7.52 -1.86 0.76
CA ILE A 312 -6.20 -1.46 0.24
C ILE A 312 -5.30 -2.68 0.36
N ARG A 313 -4.74 -3.15 -0.76
CA ARG A 313 -3.94 -4.39 -0.83
C ARG A 313 -2.66 -4.17 -1.64
N ASP A 314 -1.52 -4.60 -1.13
CA ASP A 314 -0.26 -4.63 -1.88
C ASP A 314 -0.42 -5.60 -3.06
N ILE A 315 -0.09 -5.19 -4.30
CA ILE A 315 -0.34 -6.02 -5.49
C ILE A 315 0.46 -7.35 -5.47
N ARG A 316 1.50 -7.41 -4.64
CA ARG A 316 2.33 -8.59 -4.36
C ARG A 316 1.66 -9.60 -3.42
N LEU A 317 0.58 -9.22 -2.74
CA LEU A 317 -0.10 -10.11 -1.80
C LEU A 317 -0.79 -11.25 -2.55
N TRP A 318 -0.48 -12.48 -2.14
CA TRP A 318 -1.02 -13.68 -2.77
C TRP A 318 -2.51 -13.82 -2.42
N HIS A 319 -3.30 -14.13 -3.43
CA HIS A 319 -4.75 -14.22 -3.30
C HIS A 319 -5.34 -15.16 -4.36
N ALA A 320 -6.63 -15.47 -4.21
CA ALA A 320 -7.39 -16.21 -5.22
C ALA A 320 -8.85 -15.77 -5.25
N GLY A 321 -9.41 -15.58 -6.44
CA GLY A 321 -10.86 -15.46 -6.62
C GLY A 321 -11.59 -16.75 -6.24
N MET A 322 -12.55 -16.64 -5.33
CA MET A 322 -13.35 -17.75 -4.82
C MET A 322 -14.67 -17.90 -5.60
N PRO A 323 -15.22 -19.12 -5.71
CA PRO A 323 -16.50 -19.33 -6.38
C PRO A 323 -17.63 -18.61 -5.64
N ASN A 324 -18.36 -17.77 -6.37
CA ASN A 324 -19.63 -17.24 -5.91
C ASN A 324 -20.69 -18.36 -5.97
N ARG A 325 -21.27 -18.73 -4.83
CA ARG A 325 -22.28 -19.79 -4.71
C ARG A 325 -23.72 -19.26 -4.75
N THR A 326 -23.89 -17.95 -4.78
CA THR A 326 -25.19 -17.28 -4.90
C THR A 326 -25.59 -17.09 -6.37
N ASP A 327 -26.84 -16.65 -6.61
CA ASP A 327 -27.33 -16.35 -7.96
C ASP A 327 -27.07 -14.90 -8.40
N VAL A 328 -26.61 -14.04 -7.49
CA VAL A 328 -26.37 -12.61 -7.75
C VAL A 328 -24.89 -12.39 -8.12
N PRO A 329 -24.56 -11.71 -9.23
CA PRO A 329 -23.19 -11.34 -9.55
C PRO A 329 -22.54 -10.52 -8.43
N ARG A 330 -21.40 -10.99 -7.90
CA ARG A 330 -20.57 -10.24 -6.95
C ARG A 330 -19.64 -9.35 -7.77
N ILE A 331 -19.78 -8.03 -7.65
CA ILE A 331 -19.03 -7.03 -8.44
C ILE A 331 -18.07 -6.28 -7.51
N MET A 332 -16.84 -6.02 -7.98
CA MET A 332 -15.81 -5.32 -7.23
C MET A 332 -14.97 -4.49 -8.19
N LEU A 333 -14.92 -3.17 -7.99
CA LEU A 333 -14.03 -2.31 -8.75
C LEU A 333 -12.58 -2.49 -8.26
N ALA A 334 -11.63 -2.22 -9.13
CA ALA A 334 -10.22 -2.35 -8.86
C ALA A 334 -9.44 -1.19 -9.50
N PHE A 335 -8.71 -0.45 -8.67
CA PHE A 335 -7.81 0.62 -9.10
C PHE A 335 -6.38 0.27 -8.66
N VAL A 336 -5.36 0.45 -9.50
CA VAL A 336 -3.96 0.26 -9.09
C VAL A 336 -3.22 1.58 -9.06
N ILE A 337 -2.72 1.91 -7.88
CA ILE A 337 -2.03 3.17 -7.56
C ILE A 337 -0.54 2.86 -7.33
N GLN A 338 0.33 3.59 -8.02
CA GLN A 338 1.78 3.40 -8.03
C GLN A 338 2.50 4.74 -7.81
N PRO A 339 3.75 4.75 -7.31
CA PRO A 339 4.50 5.98 -7.10
C PRO A 339 4.95 6.56 -8.43
N LYS A 340 4.90 7.89 -8.57
CA LYS A 340 5.24 8.59 -9.81
C LYS A 340 6.63 8.29 -10.36
N TRP A 341 7.59 7.93 -9.50
CA TRP A 341 8.94 7.55 -9.90
C TRP A 341 9.05 6.14 -10.52
N PHE A 342 8.04 5.27 -10.35
CA PHE A 342 8.05 3.93 -10.96
C PHE A 342 7.75 3.99 -12.47
N ASP A 343 7.10 5.05 -12.94
CA ASP A 343 6.85 5.33 -14.37
C ASP A 343 6.22 4.14 -15.12
N ALA A 344 5.15 3.56 -14.55
CA ALA A 344 4.45 2.44 -15.16
C ALA A 344 3.84 2.84 -16.53
N PRO A 345 3.91 1.95 -17.54
CA PRO A 345 3.43 2.25 -18.89
C PRO A 345 1.90 2.25 -18.97
N SER A 346 1.22 1.44 -18.16
CA SER A 346 -0.24 1.27 -18.16
C SER A 346 -1.01 2.58 -18.05
N ARG A 347 -2.12 2.66 -18.80
CA ARG A 347 -2.96 3.85 -18.94
C ARG A 347 -4.43 3.55 -18.69
N VAL A 348 -5.09 4.47 -17.99
CA VAL A 348 -6.54 4.42 -17.79
C VAL A 348 -7.25 5.11 -18.97
N ILE A 349 -8.09 4.38 -19.71
CA ILE A 349 -8.86 4.95 -20.82
C ILE A 349 -10.01 5.79 -20.25
N LEU A 350 -10.02 7.10 -20.53
CA LEU A 350 -11.03 8.02 -20.05
C LEU A 350 -11.56 8.93 -21.18
N PRO A 351 -12.88 9.18 -21.27
CA PRO A 351 -13.43 10.10 -22.26
C PRO A 351 -13.05 11.54 -21.90
N ARG A 352 -12.62 12.36 -22.86
CA ARG A 352 -12.12 13.73 -22.62
C ARG A 352 -13.09 14.61 -21.82
N LYS A 353 -14.39 14.35 -21.91
CA LYS A 353 -15.44 15.02 -21.12
C LYS A 353 -15.30 14.88 -19.59
N THR A 354 -14.51 13.92 -19.09
CA THR A 354 -14.23 13.76 -17.64
C THR A 354 -12.93 14.46 -17.20
N GLN A 355 -12.14 15.04 -18.12
CA GLN A 355 -10.82 15.58 -17.82
C GLN A 355 -10.83 16.67 -16.73
N SER A 356 -11.83 17.56 -16.73
CA SER A 356 -11.98 18.59 -15.69
C SER A 356 -12.35 18.01 -14.31
N LEU A 357 -13.09 16.90 -14.28
CA LEU A 357 -13.45 16.19 -13.05
C LEU A 357 -12.22 15.47 -12.46
N VAL A 358 -11.40 14.86 -13.31
CA VAL A 358 -10.14 14.21 -12.89
C VAL A 358 -9.11 15.23 -12.38
N GLU A 359 -8.95 16.38 -13.05
CA GLU A 359 -8.05 17.44 -12.58
C GLU A 359 -8.54 18.07 -11.25
N LYS A 360 -9.87 18.13 -11.05
CA LYS A 360 -10.44 18.52 -9.76
C LYS A 360 -10.02 17.54 -8.66
N TRP A 361 -10.15 16.22 -8.84
CA TRP A 361 -9.71 15.25 -7.83
C TRP A 361 -8.21 15.29 -7.58
N ARG A 362 -7.40 15.45 -8.62
CA ARG A 362 -5.95 15.64 -8.51
C ARG A 362 -5.62 16.84 -7.63
N THR A 363 -6.37 17.93 -7.76
CA THR A 363 -6.22 19.14 -6.92
C THR A 363 -6.70 18.91 -5.48
N GLU A 364 -7.79 18.17 -5.28
CA GLU A 364 -8.39 17.91 -3.95
C GLU A 364 -7.65 16.82 -3.15
N THR A 365 -7.00 15.87 -3.81
CA THR A 365 -6.48 14.63 -3.17
C THR A 365 -5.02 14.33 -3.47
N GLY A 366 -4.43 14.91 -4.52
CA GLY A 366 -3.08 14.57 -5.00
C GLY A 366 -3.00 13.35 -5.93
N LEU A 367 -4.08 12.59 -6.11
CA LEU A 367 -4.08 11.44 -7.02
C LEU A 367 -4.00 11.87 -8.49
N GLU A 368 -2.93 11.48 -9.17
CA GLU A 368 -2.83 11.63 -10.62
C GLU A 368 -3.43 10.40 -11.33
N TYR A 369 -3.85 10.56 -12.58
CA TYR A 369 -4.25 9.45 -13.47
C TYR A 369 -3.35 9.45 -14.70
N ASN A 370 -2.70 8.32 -15.03
CA ASN A 370 -2.02 8.18 -16.32
C ASN A 370 -3.06 7.93 -17.42
N ALA A 371 -3.83 8.95 -17.76
CA ALA A 371 -5.02 8.81 -18.61
C ALA A 371 -4.68 8.77 -20.11
N GLN A 372 -5.33 7.86 -20.82
CA GLN A 372 -5.53 7.93 -22.27
C GLN A 372 -6.86 8.64 -22.55
N TRP A 373 -6.77 9.91 -22.95
CA TRP A 373 -7.95 10.72 -23.29
C TRP A 373 -8.51 10.37 -24.66
N VAL A 374 -9.74 9.87 -24.69
CA VAL A 374 -10.48 9.52 -25.91
C VAL A 374 -11.58 10.56 -26.17
N ASP A 375 -11.74 10.98 -27.43
CA ASP A 375 -12.80 11.93 -27.80
C ASP A 375 -14.16 11.22 -27.95
N GLY A 376 -15.22 11.83 -27.42
CA GLY A 376 -16.57 11.26 -27.40
C GLY A 376 -16.86 10.37 -26.18
N ASP A 377 -17.71 9.36 -26.37
CA ASP A 377 -18.08 8.39 -25.35
C ASP A 377 -17.20 7.14 -25.42
N VAL A 378 -16.73 6.67 -24.27
CA VAL A 378 -16.01 5.39 -24.14
C VAL A 378 -16.99 4.34 -23.62
N ASN A 379 -17.10 3.21 -24.31
CA ASN A 379 -17.86 2.06 -23.85
C ASN A 379 -17.06 1.29 -22.80
N HIS A 380 -17.48 1.33 -21.53
CA HIS A 380 -16.78 0.64 -20.45
C HIS A 380 -16.80 -0.89 -20.64
N LYS A 381 -17.82 -1.46 -21.30
CA LYS A 381 -17.90 -2.90 -21.62
C LYS A 381 -16.77 -3.42 -22.52
N THR A 382 -16.03 -2.54 -23.20
CA THR A 382 -14.89 -2.92 -24.06
C THR A 382 -13.53 -2.74 -23.40
N ILE A 383 -13.48 -2.24 -22.15
CA ILE A 383 -12.26 -2.13 -21.37
C ILE A 383 -11.99 -3.47 -20.68
N ASN A 384 -10.78 -3.99 -20.84
CA ASN A 384 -10.30 -5.25 -20.25
C ASN A 384 -8.89 -5.04 -19.68
N SER A 385 -8.34 -6.06 -18.99
CA SER A 385 -6.99 -6.02 -18.42
C SER A 385 -5.89 -6.58 -19.33
N SER A 386 -6.15 -6.98 -20.57
CA SER A 386 -5.14 -7.72 -21.37
C SER A 386 -3.98 -6.86 -21.88
N GLU A 387 -4.16 -5.54 -21.93
CA GLU A 387 -3.09 -4.57 -22.29
C GLU A 387 -2.43 -3.92 -21.05
N VAL A 388 -2.71 -4.45 -19.86
CA VAL A 388 -2.18 -3.90 -18.60
C VAL A 388 -0.78 -4.45 -18.37
N ASP A 389 0.17 -3.54 -18.30
CA ASP A 389 1.57 -3.79 -18.01
C ASP A 389 1.97 -3.04 -16.73
N PHE A 390 2.23 -3.81 -15.67
CA PHE A 390 2.70 -3.32 -14.37
C PHE A 390 4.24 -3.21 -14.28
N SER A 391 4.96 -3.36 -15.40
CA SER A 391 6.39 -3.10 -15.49
C SER A 391 6.74 -1.63 -15.21
N THR A 392 8.04 -1.35 -15.13
CA THR A 392 8.59 0.00 -14.91
C THR A 392 9.33 0.50 -16.15
N ARG A 393 9.12 1.77 -16.52
CA ARG A 393 9.98 2.46 -17.51
C ARG A 393 11.16 3.21 -16.85
N ASN A 394 11.25 3.20 -15.53
CA ASN A 394 12.36 3.80 -14.81
C ASN A 394 13.64 2.99 -15.06
N LYS A 395 14.53 3.56 -15.88
CA LYS A 395 15.81 2.99 -16.27
C LYS A 395 16.68 2.53 -15.09
N ARG A 396 16.63 3.22 -13.94
CA ARG A 396 17.41 2.83 -12.75
C ARG A 396 16.82 1.62 -12.03
N LEU A 397 15.50 1.41 -12.07
CA LEU A 397 14.90 0.19 -11.54
C LEU A 397 15.22 -1.01 -12.43
N LEU A 398 15.19 -0.83 -13.75
CA LEU A 398 15.61 -1.86 -14.72
C LEU A 398 17.10 -2.25 -14.54
N GLU A 399 17.98 -1.29 -14.27
CA GLU A 399 19.39 -1.57 -13.91
C GLU A 399 19.55 -2.31 -12.56
N LEU A 400 18.55 -2.22 -11.68
CA LEU A 400 18.52 -2.83 -10.34
C LEU A 400 17.67 -4.11 -10.29
N GLU A 401 17.16 -4.59 -11.42
CA GLU A 401 16.37 -5.83 -11.53
C GLU A 401 17.03 -7.04 -10.84
N PRO A 402 18.37 -7.25 -10.87
CA PRO A 402 18.99 -8.35 -10.11
C PRO A 402 18.79 -8.32 -8.58
N LEU A 403 18.33 -7.20 -8.00
CA LEU A 403 17.97 -7.09 -6.58
C LEU A 403 16.49 -7.44 -6.29
N MET A 404 15.72 -7.78 -7.32
CA MET A 404 14.30 -8.17 -7.28
C MET A 404 14.11 -9.70 -7.32
N HIS A 405 15.21 -10.43 -7.34
CA HIS A 405 15.30 -11.89 -7.35
C HIS A 405 15.88 -12.41 -6.04
N VAL A 406 15.66 -13.68 -5.74
CA VAL A 406 16.32 -14.36 -4.61
C VAL A 406 17.83 -14.44 -4.89
N PRO A 407 18.72 -14.07 -3.94
CA PRO A 407 20.16 -14.17 -4.15
C PRO A 407 20.59 -15.60 -4.49
N VAL A 408 21.28 -15.75 -5.62
CA VAL A 408 21.95 -17.02 -5.98
C VAL A 408 23.21 -17.14 -5.10
N HIS A 409 23.19 -18.10 -4.18
CA HIS A 409 24.29 -18.42 -3.25
C HIS A 409 25.29 -19.43 -3.80
#